data_AF-A0A7J3JFG2-F1
#
_entry.id   AF-A0A7J3JFG2-F1
#
_cell.length_a   1.000
_cell.length_b   1.000
_cell.length_c   1.000
_cell.angle_alpha   90.00
_cell.angle_beta   90.00
_cell.angle_gamma   90.00
#
_symmetry.space_group_name_H-M   'P 1'
#
loop_
_entity.id
_entity.type
_entity.pdbx_description
1 polymer ?
#
loop_
_entity_poly.entity_id
_entity_poly.type
_entity_poly.pdbx_seq_one_letter_code
_entity_poly.pdbx_strand_id
1 'polypeptide(L)'
;MPIDPDFQTKRQATGEHSGHKVWGPVEPPATLGIHGTNVAVDWDVCIGDGVCADVCPVSLYEMVDTPGHPLSNRKADPARESECIQCLACELQCPAAAIKITQAP
;
A
#
# COMPACT_ATOMS: atom_id res chain seq x y z
N MET A 1 7.98 -11.15 -1.85
CA MET A 1 7.71 -11.50 -0.44
C MET A 1 6.51 -10.68 0.02
N PRO A 2 5.69 -11.15 0.97
CA PRO A 2 4.62 -10.34 1.53
C PRO A 2 5.17 -9.06 2.19
N ILE A 3 4.30 -8.07 2.40
CA ILE A 3 4.62 -6.90 3.25
C ILE A 3 5.11 -7.34 4.64
N ASP A 4 6.12 -6.65 5.18
CA ASP A 4 6.58 -6.87 6.55
C ASP A 4 5.54 -6.35 7.54
N PRO A 5 4.90 -7.18 8.38
CA PRO A 5 3.87 -6.72 9.32
C PRO A 5 4.38 -5.73 10.36
N ASP A 6 5.70 -5.68 10.62
CA ASP A 6 6.29 -4.78 11.62
C ASP A 6 6.99 -3.57 10.99
N PHE A 7 6.71 -3.27 9.71
CA PHE A 7 7.41 -2.23 8.96
C PHE A 7 7.44 -0.87 9.68
N GLN A 8 6.39 -0.51 10.42
CA GLN A 8 6.30 0.76 11.16
C GLN A 8 7.38 0.92 12.23
N THR A 9 7.97 -0.19 12.70
CA THR A 9 9.07 -0.18 13.69
C THR A 9 10.45 -0.34 13.05
N LYS A 10 10.50 -0.91 11.84
CA LYS A 10 11.74 -1.27 11.14
C LYS A 10 12.14 -0.28 10.04
N ARG A 11 11.18 0.48 9.51
CA ARG A 11 11.37 1.44 8.43
C ARG A 11 11.18 2.87 8.95
N GLN A 12 11.76 3.82 8.23
CA GLN A 12 11.62 5.24 8.52
C GLN A 12 10.57 5.85 7.60
N ALA A 13 9.72 6.71 8.14
CA ALA A 13 8.87 7.57 7.32
C ALA A 13 9.78 8.57 6.58
N THR A 14 9.82 8.46 5.25
CA THR A 14 10.70 9.24 4.38
C THR A 14 9.97 10.33 3.61
N GLY A 15 8.64 10.34 3.63
CA GLY A 15 7.84 11.33 2.94
C GLY A 15 6.34 11.13 3.14
N GLU A 16 5.56 11.86 2.35
CA GLU A 16 4.10 11.76 2.28
C GLU A 16 3.65 11.72 0.82
N HIS A 17 2.56 10.99 0.55
CA HIS A 17 1.88 10.89 -0.74
C HIS A 17 0.38 10.98 -0.47
N SER A 18 -0.36 11.84 -1.19
CA SER A 18 -1.82 11.97 -1.04
C SER A 18 -2.32 12.06 0.41
N GLY A 19 -1.55 12.71 1.30
CA GLY A 19 -1.90 12.91 2.71
C GLY A 19 -1.60 11.72 3.65
N HIS A 20 -1.01 10.64 3.16
CA HIS A 20 -0.53 9.51 3.97
C HIS A 20 1.00 9.38 3.95
N LYS A 21 1.54 8.70 4.96
CA LYS A 21 2.99 8.49 5.09
C LYS A 21 3.54 7.52 4.05
N VAL A 22 4.76 7.78 3.61
CA VAL A 22 5.56 6.86 2.80
C VAL A 22 6.75 6.38 3.62
N TRP A 23 6.93 5.07 3.71
CA TRP A 23 7.96 4.40 4.50
C TRP A 23 9.04 3.83 3.60
N GLY A 24 10.26 4.34 3.73
CA GLY A 24 11.37 4.04 2.84
C GLY A 24 11.99 2.66 3.04
N PRO A 25 12.99 2.30 2.20
CA PRO A 25 13.64 3.17 1.20
C PRO A 25 12.73 3.54 0.02
N VAL A 26 13.02 4.68 -0.62
CA VAL A 26 12.35 5.15 -1.85
C VAL A 26 13.44 5.58 -2.83
N GLU A 27 13.63 4.79 -3.88
CA GLU A 27 14.61 4.98 -4.96
C GLU A 27 13.90 4.72 -6.32
N PRO A 28 13.12 5.69 -6.82
CA PRO A 28 12.33 5.50 -8.02
C PRO A 28 13.22 5.25 -9.27
N PRO A 29 12.73 4.47 -10.26
CA PRO A 29 11.42 3.82 -10.29
C PRO A 29 11.40 2.43 -9.65
N ALA A 30 12.56 1.92 -9.22
CA ALA A 30 12.71 0.51 -8.86
C ALA A 30 12.23 0.18 -7.44
N THR A 31 12.34 1.15 -6.52
CA THR A 31 11.95 1.01 -5.13
C THR A 31 11.07 2.20 -4.75
N LEU A 32 9.83 1.96 -4.37
CA LEU A 32 8.83 2.99 -4.04
C LEU A 32 8.38 2.93 -2.58
N GLY A 33 8.75 1.88 -1.85
CA GLY A 33 8.48 1.77 -0.43
C GLY A 33 7.03 1.42 -0.09
N ILE A 34 6.64 1.68 1.15
CA ILE A 34 5.29 1.35 1.66
C ILE A 34 4.49 2.65 1.79
N HIS A 35 3.31 2.68 1.20
CA HIS A 35 2.39 3.80 1.26
C HIS A 35 1.29 3.54 2.27
N GLY A 36 1.02 4.47 3.18
CA GLY A 36 -0.01 4.37 4.21
C GLY A 36 0.49 3.86 5.57
N THR A 37 -0.35 4.01 6.60
CA THR A 37 -0.09 3.59 7.98
C THR A 37 -1.11 2.56 8.45
N ASN A 38 -2.38 2.97 8.61
CA ASN A 38 -3.50 2.14 9.04
C ASN A 38 -4.03 1.28 7.89
N VAL A 39 -3.87 1.74 6.66
CA VAL A 39 -3.93 0.90 5.45
C VAL A 39 -2.62 1.05 4.70
N ALA A 40 -1.72 0.10 4.87
CA ALA A 40 -0.41 0.15 4.24
C ALA A 40 -0.35 -0.76 3.01
N VAL A 41 0.19 -0.26 1.89
CA VAL A 41 0.45 -1.01 0.67
C VAL A 41 1.95 -0.92 0.36
N ASP A 42 2.62 -2.06 0.35
CA ASP A 42 4.01 -2.16 -0.09
C ASP A 42 4.06 -2.11 -1.62
N TRP A 43 4.50 -0.97 -2.18
CA TRP A 43 4.56 -0.77 -3.63
C TRP A 43 5.66 -1.63 -4.29
N ASP A 44 6.65 -2.08 -3.50
CA ASP A 44 7.72 -2.99 -3.94
C ASP A 44 7.26 -4.46 -3.93
N VAL A 45 6.03 -4.73 -3.46
CA VAL A 45 5.37 -6.05 -3.49
C VAL A 45 4.12 -6.03 -4.35
N CYS A 46 3.42 -4.90 -4.41
CA CYS A 46 2.18 -4.74 -5.15
C CYS A 46 2.41 -5.00 -6.65
N ILE A 47 1.67 -5.95 -7.21
CA ILE A 47 1.73 -6.32 -8.63
C ILE A 47 0.69 -5.59 -9.49
N GLY A 48 0.02 -4.58 -8.93
CA GLY A 48 -1.00 -3.81 -9.64
C GLY A 48 -2.24 -4.62 -10.01
N ASP A 49 -2.57 -5.68 -9.25
CA ASP A 49 -3.69 -6.59 -9.50
C ASP A 49 -5.03 -5.83 -9.55
N GLY A 50 -5.37 -5.11 -8.48
CA GLY A 50 -6.57 -4.28 -8.38
C GLY A 50 -7.69 -4.86 -7.52
N VAL A 51 -7.63 -6.13 -7.09
CA VAL A 51 -8.68 -6.74 -6.25
C VAL A 51 -8.99 -5.93 -4.99
N CYS A 52 -8.00 -5.27 -4.40
CA CYS A 52 -8.20 -4.41 -3.23
C CYS A 52 -9.16 -3.25 -3.49
N ALA A 53 -9.13 -2.65 -4.68
CA ALA A 53 -10.07 -1.61 -5.09
C ALA A 53 -11.47 -2.20 -5.31
N ASP A 54 -11.56 -3.37 -5.95
CA ASP A 54 -12.83 -4.04 -6.26
C ASP A 54 -13.57 -4.49 -4.98
N VAL A 55 -12.84 -4.96 -3.96
CA VAL A 55 -13.43 -5.52 -2.73
C VAL A 55 -13.59 -4.49 -1.62
N CYS A 56 -13.07 -3.26 -1.78
CA CYS A 56 -13.16 -2.24 -0.74
C CYS A 56 -14.56 -1.60 -0.73
N PRO A 57 -15.38 -1.82 0.33
CA PRO A 57 -16.74 -1.30 0.37
C PRO A 57 -16.82 0.23 0.50
N VAL A 58 -15.72 0.87 0.89
CA VAL A 58 -15.59 2.33 1.06
C VAL A 58 -14.70 2.96 -0.01
N SER A 59 -14.28 2.19 -1.03
CA SER A 59 -13.53 2.69 -2.19
C SER A 59 -12.25 3.47 -1.83
N LEU A 60 -11.51 3.10 -0.79
CA LEU A 60 -10.40 3.94 -0.31
C LEU A 60 -9.15 3.96 -1.21
N TYR A 61 -9.06 3.04 -2.17
CA TYR A 61 -7.89 2.87 -3.03
C TYR A 61 -8.01 3.66 -4.34
N GLU A 62 -6.91 4.27 -4.77
CA GLU A 62 -6.73 4.80 -6.11
C GLU A 62 -5.68 3.98 -6.86
N MET A 63 -5.86 3.77 -8.16
CA MET A 63 -4.84 3.11 -8.98
C MET A 63 -3.92 4.18 -9.58
N VAL A 64 -2.66 4.18 -9.17
CA VAL A 64 -1.66 5.19 -9.55
C VAL A 64 -0.63 4.59 -10.50
N ASP A 65 -0.25 5.33 -11.54
CA ASP A 65 0.77 4.92 -12.50
C ASP A 65 2.18 4.98 -11.90
N THR A 66 2.95 3.90 -12.06
CA THR A 66 4.34 3.77 -11.60
C THR A 66 5.22 3.23 -12.74
N PRO A 67 5.37 3.98 -13.84
CA PRO A 67 6.04 3.50 -15.03
C PRO A 67 7.51 3.13 -14.74
N GLY A 68 7.93 1.95 -15.20
CA GLY A 68 9.29 1.46 -15.05
C GLY A 68 9.56 0.69 -13.75
N HIS A 69 8.57 0.55 -12.87
CA HIS A 69 8.73 -0.30 -11.68
C HIS A 69 8.73 -1.79 -12.06
N PRO A 70 9.65 -2.62 -11.55
CA PRO A 70 9.85 -4.01 -12.00
C PRO A 70 8.62 -4.91 -11.93
N LEU A 71 7.79 -4.76 -10.89
CA LEU A 71 6.63 -5.64 -10.68
C LEU A 71 5.36 -5.23 -11.43
N SER A 72 5.16 -3.94 -11.69
CA SER A 72 3.96 -3.42 -12.37
C SER A 72 4.13 -1.93 -12.67
N ASN A 73 3.51 -1.46 -13.76
CA ASN A 73 3.45 -0.02 -14.09
C ASN A 73 2.30 0.72 -13.38
N ARG A 74 1.64 0.08 -12.41
CA ARG A 74 0.56 0.68 -11.61
C ARG A 74 0.52 0.07 -10.22
N LYS A 75 0.11 0.84 -9.21
CA LYS A 75 -0.01 0.43 -7.80
C LYS A 75 -1.34 0.87 -7.22
N ALA A 76 -1.79 0.15 -6.20
CA ALA A 76 -2.92 0.59 -5.38
C ALA A 76 -2.39 1.55 -4.31
N ASP A 77 -2.83 2.80 -4.36
CA ASP A 77 -2.54 3.85 -3.40
C ASP A 77 -3.67 3.89 -2.35
N PRO A 78 -3.38 3.83 -1.05
CA PRO A 78 -4.39 3.93 0.00
C PRO A 78 -4.78 5.41 0.25
N ALA A 79 -5.18 6.12 -0.80
CA ALA A 79 -5.42 7.56 -0.82
C ALA A 79 -6.37 8.04 0.29
N ARG A 80 -7.33 7.21 0.70
CA ARG A 80 -8.31 7.51 1.75
C ARG A 80 -8.20 6.54 2.93
N GLU A 81 -6.99 6.21 3.36
CA GLU A 81 -6.77 5.23 4.45
C GLU A 81 -7.54 5.52 5.74
N SER A 82 -7.87 6.80 6.01
CA SER A 82 -8.69 7.23 7.15
C SER A 82 -10.15 6.76 7.09
N GLU A 83 -10.66 6.40 5.92
CA GLU A 83 -12.03 5.90 5.73
C GLU A 83 -12.13 4.38 5.94
N CYS A 84 -11.00 3.70 6.18
CA CYS A 84 -10.97 2.27 6.34
C CYS A 84 -11.83 1.79 7.53
N ILE A 85 -12.80 0.93 7.24
CA ILE A 85 -13.65 0.26 8.25
C ILE A 85 -13.04 -1.05 8.77
N GLN A 86 -11.79 -1.34 8.42
CA GLN A 86 -11.03 -2.52 8.87
C GLN A 86 -11.73 -3.86 8.64
N CYS A 87 -12.42 -4.03 7.51
CA CYS A 87 -13.08 -5.29 7.15
C CYS A 87 -12.11 -6.42 6.74
N LEU A 88 -10.82 -6.09 6.54
CA LEU A 88 -9.72 -7.00 6.17
C LEU A 88 -9.84 -7.68 4.79
N ALA A 89 -10.89 -7.38 4.02
CA ALA A 89 -11.13 -8.03 2.72
C ALA A 89 -9.97 -7.84 1.74
N CYS A 90 -9.38 -6.64 1.68
CA CYS A 90 -8.26 -6.32 0.81
C CYS A 90 -6.95 -7.01 1.23
N GLU A 91 -6.65 -7.11 2.53
CA GLU A 91 -5.48 -7.83 3.05
C GLU A 91 -5.57 -9.33 2.75
N LEU A 92 -6.77 -9.92 2.94
CA LEU A 92 -6.99 -11.35 2.71
C LEU A 92 -6.98 -11.75 1.23
N GLN A 93 -7.45 -10.87 0.34
CA GLN A 93 -7.61 -11.19 -1.08
C GLN A 93 -6.44 -10.74 -1.96
N CYS A 94 -5.51 -9.93 -1.43
CA CYS A 94 -4.35 -9.49 -2.21
C CYS A 94 -3.47 -10.70 -2.59
N PRO A 95 -3.33 -11.05 -3.89
CA PRO A 95 -2.58 -12.24 -4.29
C PRO A 95 -1.07 -12.12 -4.01
N ALA A 96 -0.55 -10.90 -3.94
CA ALA A 96 0.85 -10.63 -3.61
C ALA A 96 1.08 -10.46 -2.09
N ALA A 97 0.01 -10.46 -1.28
CA ALA A 97 0.05 -10.12 0.15
C ALA A 97 0.82 -8.80 0.40
N ALA A 98 0.52 -7.77 -0.40
CA ALA A 98 1.17 -6.46 -0.37
C ALA A 98 0.53 -5.49 0.64
N ILE A 99 -0.58 -5.87 1.26
CA ILE A 99 -1.42 -4.97 2.06
C ILE A 99 -1.37 -5.38 3.52
N LYS A 100 -1.23 -4.40 4.42
CA LYS A 100 -1.37 -4.59 5.86
C LYS A 100 -2.38 -3.60 6.42
N ILE A 101 -3.41 -4.12 7.08
CA ILE A 101 -4.31 -3.33 7.92
C ILE A 101 -3.80 -3.40 9.35
N THR A 102 -3.58 -2.23 9.96
CA THR A 102 -3.27 -2.13 11.39
C THR A 102 -4.39 -1.41 12.11
N GLN A 103 -4.48 -1.60 13.43
CA GLN A 103 -5.35 -0.72 14.22
C GLN A 103 -4.81 0.70 14.15
N ALA A 104 -5.69 1.65 13.81
CA ALA A 104 -5.40 3.05 14.02
C ALA A 104 -5.19 3.24 15.54
N PRO A 105 -4.16 3.99 15.96
CA PRO A 105 -3.95 4.30 17.38
C PRO A 105 -5.12 5.08 17.98
#